data_AF-A0A0P6W0S0-F1
#
_entry.id   AF-A0A0P6W0S0-F1
#
_cell.length_a   1.000
_cell.length_b   1.000
_cell.length_c   1.000
_cell.angle_alpha   90.00
_cell.angle_beta   90.00
_cell.angle_gamma   90.00
#
_symmetry.space_group_name_H-M   'P 1'
#
loop_
_entity.id
_entity.type
_entity.pdbx_description
1 polymer ?
#
loop_
_entity_poly.entity_id
_entity_poly.type
_entity_poly.pdbx_seq_one_letter_code
_entity_poly.pdbx_strand_id
1 'polypeptide(L)'
;MFAAFLLTGSVLAGCGTDEKSSEDKTSASNDSKQVEKEDEAEQEQIDFSASFEEAKAELSKAKEDKEVDYDKVTSIYNDDLQELVQKRDQESEGTVDEHISTALEAGKDGSLDHVVVAQIFDKLMQKVFYTSMKHEFTEVAENWGNKEEVNEEIEEAKEFYAILEPTVEKRDQAYDTKMIDAINGGFSEMEKAVEEDNELGFQLGKQVVDKTLMKTFYLAAGALPNGYAMKASEEAKENAEAAKAEQAEGWAFYQSLDSYLSGNAPEEAEMINKQFDLQTDVTSIDPEAVNHAFIRGFSKIAIHEYEESGENWGEDKAAITGLEGALFIDLISSDIKSLMGEDAYQSLSSDAQSYLEAVKSQDKEKAETLRTDIQNVLNDVVAKANK
;
A
#
# COMPACT_ATOMS: atom_id res chain seq x y z
N MET A 1 -3.66 2.16 -17.42
CA MET A 1 -3.31 1.69 -18.79
C MET A 1 -2.09 0.74 -18.76
N PHE A 2 -1.27 0.74 -17.70
CA PHE A 2 -0.16 -0.19 -17.49
C PHE A 2 -0.55 -1.67 -17.31
N ALA A 3 -1.68 -1.97 -16.64
CA ALA A 3 -2.11 -3.36 -16.40
C ALA A 3 -2.52 -4.14 -17.67
N ALA A 4 -2.82 -3.45 -18.78
CA ALA A 4 -3.35 -4.11 -19.99
C ALA A 4 -2.30 -4.75 -20.89
N PHE A 5 -0.99 -4.60 -20.62
CA PHE A 5 0.05 -4.94 -21.59
C PHE A 5 1.24 -5.78 -21.08
N LEU A 6 1.23 -6.28 -19.84
CA LEU A 6 2.24 -7.25 -19.39
C LEU A 6 2.09 -8.64 -20.05
N LEU A 7 1.04 -8.88 -20.84
CA LEU A 7 0.68 -10.20 -21.41
C LEU A 7 1.37 -10.60 -22.73
N THR A 8 2.55 -10.07 -23.07
CA THR A 8 3.27 -10.54 -24.27
C THR A 8 4.67 -11.06 -23.97
N GLY A 9 4.74 -12.28 -23.43
CA GLY A 9 5.93 -13.13 -23.42
C GLY A 9 5.62 -14.46 -24.11
N SER A 10 6.18 -14.66 -25.30
CA SER A 10 5.93 -15.82 -26.15
C SER A 10 6.82 -17.01 -25.79
N VAL A 11 6.17 -18.17 -25.61
CA VAL A 11 6.61 -19.55 -25.91
C VAL A 11 8.09 -19.77 -26.24
N LEU A 12 8.80 -20.47 -25.36
CA LEU A 12 9.87 -21.40 -25.74
C LEU A 12 9.62 -22.76 -25.11
N ALA A 13 9.13 -23.68 -25.94
CA ALA A 13 9.06 -25.10 -25.66
C ALA A 13 10.46 -25.74 -25.72
N GLY A 14 10.77 -26.61 -24.75
CA GLY A 14 11.91 -27.50 -24.77
C GLY A 14 11.62 -28.80 -24.01
N CYS A 15 11.14 -29.82 -24.72
CA CYS A 15 10.96 -31.18 -24.23
C CYS A 15 12.30 -31.85 -23.86
N GLY A 16 12.30 -32.64 -22.78
CA GLY A 16 13.35 -33.60 -22.44
C GLY A 16 12.90 -34.59 -21.36
N THR A 17 12.50 -35.77 -21.80
CA THR A 17 11.84 -36.89 -21.09
C THR A 17 12.73 -37.71 -20.13
N ASP A 18 12.10 -38.17 -19.03
CA ASP A 18 12.27 -39.35 -18.13
C ASP A 18 13.59 -40.16 -18.04
N GLU A 19 14.01 -40.51 -16.80
CA GLU A 19 13.90 -41.89 -16.27
C GLU A 19 14.31 -42.06 -14.78
N LYS A 20 13.31 -42.47 -13.97
CA LYS A 20 13.25 -43.52 -12.92
C LYS A 20 14.47 -43.91 -12.03
N SER A 21 14.14 -43.90 -10.72
CA SER A 21 14.17 -45.03 -9.75
C SER A 21 15.48 -45.44 -9.07
N SER A 22 15.53 -45.32 -7.73
CA SER A 22 15.51 -46.48 -6.83
C SER A 22 15.42 -46.08 -5.34
N GLU A 23 14.42 -46.64 -4.66
CA GLU A 23 14.39 -46.83 -3.21
C GLU A 23 15.47 -47.85 -2.80
N ASP A 24 16.08 -47.68 -1.63
CA ASP A 24 16.29 -48.80 -0.73
C ASP A 24 16.26 -48.39 0.75
N LYS A 25 15.68 -49.25 1.57
CA LYS A 25 15.32 -49.05 2.97
C LYS A 25 16.41 -49.54 3.93
N THR A 26 16.26 -49.04 5.17
CA THR A 26 16.57 -49.66 6.48
C THR A 26 18.01 -49.66 6.99
N SER A 27 18.26 -48.93 8.08
CA SER A 27 18.13 -49.53 9.44
C SER A 27 18.23 -48.49 10.55
N ALA A 28 17.36 -48.67 11.54
CA ALA A 28 17.22 -47.89 12.75
C ALA A 28 18.37 -48.10 13.75
N SER A 29 18.65 -47.08 14.56
CA SER A 29 18.99 -47.27 15.97
C SER A 29 18.47 -46.09 16.79
N ASN A 30 17.65 -46.43 17.78
CA ASN A 30 17.22 -45.59 18.90
C ASN A 30 18.42 -44.93 19.58
N ASP A 31 18.32 -43.64 19.90
CA ASP A 31 18.59 -43.21 21.27
C ASP A 31 17.65 -42.05 21.65
N SER A 32 17.03 -42.23 22.80
CA SER A 32 15.92 -41.44 23.33
C SER A 32 16.43 -40.32 24.22
N LYS A 33 16.08 -39.07 23.92
CA LYS A 33 16.08 -37.95 24.87
C LYS A 33 14.79 -37.14 24.71
N GLN A 34 13.83 -37.50 25.54
CA GLN A 34 12.96 -36.64 26.34
C GLN A 34 12.78 -35.20 25.80
N VAL A 35 11.75 -35.03 24.96
CA VAL A 35 11.16 -33.73 24.62
C VAL A 35 10.18 -33.38 25.75
N GLU A 36 10.43 -32.25 26.40
CA GLU A 36 9.41 -31.57 27.21
C GLU A 36 8.24 -31.22 26.29
N LYS A 37 7.05 -31.73 26.61
CA LYS A 37 5.81 -31.25 26.03
C LYS A 37 5.61 -29.82 26.53
N GLU A 38 5.94 -28.84 25.72
CA GLU A 38 5.15 -27.62 25.68
C GLU A 38 3.77 -28.03 25.11
N ASP A 39 2.73 -27.74 25.87
CA ASP A 39 1.36 -27.81 25.39
C ASP A 39 1.22 -26.74 24.30
N GLU A 40 1.41 -27.14 23.04
CA GLU A 40 0.81 -26.44 21.90
C GLU A 40 -0.71 -26.50 22.11
N ALA A 41 -1.24 -25.46 22.76
CA ALA A 41 -2.62 -25.10 22.53
C ALA A 41 -2.73 -24.84 21.03
N GLU A 42 -3.62 -25.57 20.34
CA GLU A 42 -4.11 -25.17 19.01
C GLU A 42 -4.51 -23.70 19.14
N GLN A 43 -3.67 -22.79 18.63
CA GLN A 43 -4.04 -21.40 18.47
C GLN A 43 -5.20 -21.42 17.48
N GLU A 44 -6.40 -21.14 17.97
CA GLU A 44 -7.56 -20.93 17.12
C GLU A 44 -7.16 -19.83 16.14
N GLN A 45 -7.12 -20.17 14.85
CA GLN A 45 -6.72 -19.22 13.80
C GLN A 45 -7.66 -18.02 13.87
N ILE A 46 -7.10 -16.85 14.17
CA ILE A 46 -7.88 -15.63 14.37
C ILE A 46 -8.42 -15.18 13.02
N ASP A 47 -9.74 -15.01 12.90
CA ASP A 47 -10.37 -14.38 11.75
C ASP A 47 -10.29 -12.85 11.91
N PHE A 48 -9.21 -12.27 11.40
CA PHE A 48 -8.98 -10.82 11.48
C PHE A 48 -10.08 -10.03 10.77
N SER A 49 -10.64 -10.56 9.68
CA SER A 49 -11.70 -9.91 8.91
C SER A 49 -13.00 -9.82 9.71
N ALA A 50 -13.44 -10.93 10.31
CA ALA A 50 -14.62 -10.96 11.15
C ALA A 50 -14.47 -10.05 12.38
N SER A 51 -13.32 -10.10 13.04
CA SER A 51 -13.02 -9.29 14.23
C SER A 51 -13.03 -7.79 13.89
N PHE A 52 -12.38 -7.41 12.78
CA PHE A 52 -12.39 -6.04 12.29
C PHE A 52 -13.79 -5.54 11.94
N GLU A 53 -14.56 -6.31 11.18
CA GLU A 53 -15.92 -5.91 10.78
C GLU A 53 -16.87 -5.83 11.97
N GLU A 54 -16.72 -6.68 12.98
CA GLU A 54 -17.49 -6.58 14.22
C GLU A 54 -17.17 -5.29 15.01
N ALA A 55 -15.88 -4.99 15.22
CA ALA A 55 -15.44 -3.79 15.90
C ALA A 55 -15.85 -2.51 15.13
N LYS A 56 -15.68 -2.51 13.81
CA LYS A 56 -16.07 -1.42 12.91
C LYS A 56 -17.58 -1.21 12.89
N ALA A 57 -18.38 -2.27 12.91
CA ALA A 57 -19.84 -2.17 12.97
C ALA A 57 -20.31 -1.57 14.30
N GLU A 58 -19.68 -1.94 15.42
CA GLU A 58 -19.95 -1.37 16.74
C GLU A 58 -19.61 0.13 16.79
N LEU A 59 -18.42 0.52 16.33
CA LEU A 59 -17.99 1.92 16.25
C LEU A 59 -18.84 2.75 15.29
N SER A 60 -19.32 2.15 14.20
CA SER A 60 -20.15 2.84 13.20
C SER A 60 -21.51 3.31 13.74
N LYS A 61 -21.96 2.78 14.88
CA LYS A 61 -23.15 3.29 15.59
C LYS A 61 -23.05 4.79 15.91
N ALA A 62 -21.83 5.30 16.13
CA ALA A 62 -21.59 6.72 16.37
C ALA A 62 -22.12 7.61 15.22
N LYS A 63 -22.05 7.14 13.96
CA LYS A 63 -22.53 7.88 12.78
C LYS A 63 -24.06 8.01 12.74
N GLU A 64 -24.76 7.23 13.56
CA GLU A 64 -26.23 7.21 13.66
C GLU A 64 -26.72 7.77 15.02
N ASP A 65 -25.86 8.50 15.75
CA ASP A 65 -26.13 9.01 17.10
C ASP A 65 -26.55 7.90 18.10
N LYS A 66 -26.04 6.67 17.89
CA LYS A 66 -26.28 5.53 18.77
C LYS A 66 -25.11 5.32 19.71
N GLU A 67 -25.42 4.79 20.89
CA GLU A 67 -24.43 4.41 21.90
C GLU A 67 -23.48 3.34 21.36
N VAL A 68 -22.19 3.55 21.58
CA VAL A 68 -21.08 2.66 21.20
C VAL A 68 -20.61 1.90 22.44
N ASP A 69 -20.52 0.58 22.33
CA ASP A 69 -19.93 -0.26 23.37
C ASP A 69 -18.41 -0.32 23.22
N TYR A 70 -17.72 0.66 23.84
CA TYR A 70 -16.26 0.71 23.82
C TYR A 70 -15.59 -0.44 24.56
N ASP A 71 -16.23 -1.01 25.59
CA ASP A 71 -15.67 -2.17 26.30
C ASP A 71 -15.61 -3.38 25.37
N LYS A 72 -16.67 -3.58 24.56
CA LYS A 72 -16.68 -4.61 23.52
C LYS A 72 -15.60 -4.38 22.47
N VAL A 73 -15.50 -3.16 21.91
CA VAL A 73 -14.52 -2.84 20.86
C VAL A 73 -13.09 -3.00 21.39
N THR A 74 -12.80 -2.54 22.61
CA THR A 74 -11.49 -2.71 23.24
C THR A 74 -11.16 -4.18 23.50
N SER A 75 -12.14 -5.03 23.85
CA SER A 75 -11.92 -6.48 23.97
C SER A 75 -11.52 -7.09 22.63
N ILE A 76 -12.31 -6.85 21.58
CA ILE A 76 -12.01 -7.35 20.22
C ILE A 76 -10.62 -6.89 19.77
N TYR A 77 -10.28 -5.62 20.01
CA TYR A 77 -8.97 -5.11 19.67
C TYR A 77 -7.85 -5.84 20.42
N ASN A 78 -7.92 -5.91 21.75
CA ASN A 78 -6.85 -6.51 22.56
C ASN A 78 -6.72 -8.03 22.33
N ASP A 79 -7.84 -8.72 22.18
CA ASP A 79 -7.89 -10.18 22.12
C ASP A 79 -7.55 -10.70 20.71
N ASP A 80 -7.98 -10.01 19.65
CA ASP A 80 -7.92 -10.53 18.28
C ASP A 80 -7.00 -9.72 17.34
N LEU A 81 -6.88 -8.39 17.52
CA LEU A 81 -6.24 -7.51 16.52
C LEU A 81 -4.88 -6.94 16.96
N GLN A 82 -4.70 -6.68 18.25
CA GLN A 82 -3.58 -5.91 18.78
C GLN A 82 -2.24 -6.58 18.51
N GLU A 83 -2.14 -7.91 18.60
CA GLU A 83 -0.90 -8.62 18.33
C GLU A 83 -0.42 -8.40 16.88
N LEU A 84 -1.35 -8.48 15.91
CA LEU A 84 -1.05 -8.18 14.52
C LEU A 84 -0.57 -6.72 14.37
N VAL A 85 -1.28 -5.76 14.98
CA VAL A 85 -0.90 -4.34 14.94
C VAL A 85 0.51 -4.13 15.48
N GLN A 86 0.83 -4.70 16.64
CA GLN A 86 2.14 -4.57 17.28
C GLN A 86 3.27 -5.20 16.47
N LYS A 87 3.03 -6.35 15.83
CA LYS A 87 4.00 -6.97 14.90
C LYS A 87 4.29 -6.04 13.72
N ARG A 88 3.24 -5.49 13.09
CA ARG A 88 3.39 -4.56 11.97
C ARG A 88 4.07 -3.25 12.37
N ASP A 89 3.78 -2.72 13.56
CA ASP A 89 4.46 -1.54 14.11
C ASP A 89 5.94 -1.84 14.37
N GLN A 90 6.28 -2.99 14.92
CA GLN A 90 7.66 -3.36 15.19
C GLN A 90 8.50 -3.45 13.90
N GLU A 91 7.94 -4.00 12.83
CA GLU A 91 8.65 -4.13 11.54
C GLU A 91 8.81 -2.82 10.79
N SER A 92 7.90 -1.85 11.02
CA SER A 92 7.89 -0.57 10.31
C SER A 92 8.28 0.63 11.17
N GLU A 93 8.72 0.40 12.42
CA GLU A 93 8.94 1.43 13.43
C GLU A 93 7.70 2.36 13.62
N GLY A 94 6.50 1.76 13.55
CA GLY A 94 5.20 2.41 13.62
C GLY A 94 4.67 2.63 15.04
N THR A 95 3.55 3.33 15.13
CA THR A 95 2.84 3.68 16.38
C THR A 95 1.33 3.50 16.26
N VAL A 96 0.87 2.61 15.36
CA VAL A 96 -0.56 2.37 15.12
C VAL A 96 -1.27 1.85 16.37
N ASP A 97 -0.65 0.93 17.12
CA ASP A 97 -1.22 0.37 18.35
C ASP A 97 -1.49 1.46 19.39
N GLU A 98 -0.51 2.36 19.58
CA GLU A 98 -0.65 3.49 20.50
C GLU A 98 -1.81 4.40 20.07
N HIS A 99 -1.91 4.72 18.78
CA HIS A 99 -2.97 5.57 18.26
C HIS A 99 -4.36 4.95 18.38
N ILE A 100 -4.51 3.65 18.08
CA ILE A 100 -5.79 2.95 18.21
C ILE A 100 -6.19 2.87 19.69
N SER A 101 -5.29 2.41 20.56
CA SER A 101 -5.55 2.29 22.00
C SER A 101 -5.95 3.63 22.62
N THR A 102 -5.22 4.70 22.29
CA THR A 102 -5.51 6.04 22.77
C THR A 102 -6.85 6.56 22.28
N ALA A 103 -7.20 6.32 21.00
CA ALA A 103 -8.47 6.75 20.44
C ALA A 103 -9.65 6.01 21.09
N LEU A 104 -9.54 4.70 21.33
CA LEU A 104 -10.58 3.92 22.00
C LEU A 104 -10.78 4.39 23.45
N GLU A 105 -9.72 4.65 24.20
CA GLU A 105 -9.81 5.21 25.56
C GLU A 105 -10.46 6.59 25.57
N ALA A 106 -10.03 7.48 24.67
CA ALA A 106 -10.57 8.83 24.54
C ALA A 106 -12.03 8.85 24.05
N GLY A 107 -12.45 7.86 23.27
CA GLY A 107 -13.85 7.66 22.90
C GLY A 107 -14.68 7.20 24.08
N LYS A 108 -14.16 6.28 24.90
CA LYS A 108 -14.82 5.76 26.09
C LYS A 108 -15.03 6.82 27.17
N ASP A 109 -14.05 7.69 27.38
CA ASP A 109 -14.13 8.77 28.39
C ASP A 109 -14.82 10.05 27.87
N GLY A 110 -15.07 10.12 26.56
CA GLY A 110 -15.76 11.23 25.89
C GLY A 110 -14.86 12.45 25.61
N SER A 111 -13.54 12.31 25.74
CA SER A 111 -12.59 13.37 25.40
C SER A 111 -12.33 13.49 23.89
N LEU A 112 -12.64 12.45 23.11
CA LEU A 112 -12.62 12.45 21.66
C LEU A 112 -14.00 12.10 21.11
N ASP A 113 -14.40 12.80 20.04
CA ASP A 113 -15.67 12.57 19.37
C ASP A 113 -15.78 11.12 18.85
N HIS A 114 -16.93 10.48 19.06
CA HIS A 114 -17.14 9.07 18.76
C HIS A 114 -17.00 8.75 17.26
N VAL A 115 -17.40 9.69 16.38
CA VAL A 115 -17.23 9.53 14.92
C VAL A 115 -15.76 9.66 14.54
N VAL A 116 -15.02 10.57 15.17
CA VAL A 116 -13.56 10.68 15.01
C VAL A 116 -12.87 9.37 15.40
N VAL A 117 -13.22 8.78 16.55
CA VAL A 117 -12.65 7.50 16.99
C VAL A 117 -12.93 6.37 16.00
N ALA A 118 -14.18 6.30 15.49
CA ALA A 118 -14.55 5.31 14.49
C ALA A 118 -13.70 5.41 13.21
N GLN A 119 -13.37 6.64 12.78
CA GLN A 119 -12.53 6.85 11.60
C GLN A 119 -11.06 6.49 11.85
N ILE A 120 -10.52 6.85 13.01
CA ILE A 120 -9.15 6.50 13.39
C ILE A 120 -8.98 4.98 13.41
N PHE A 121 -9.87 4.26 14.10
CA PHE A 121 -9.82 2.80 14.17
C PHE A 121 -9.91 2.15 12.78
N ASP A 122 -10.94 2.50 12.01
CA ASP A 122 -11.17 1.91 10.68
C ASP A 122 -9.94 2.09 9.78
N LYS A 123 -9.41 3.32 9.68
CA LYS A 123 -8.37 3.63 8.69
C LYS A 123 -6.99 3.18 9.13
N LEU A 124 -6.69 3.23 10.42
CA LEU A 124 -5.43 2.68 10.92
C LEU A 124 -5.40 1.15 10.82
N MET A 125 -6.52 0.45 11.02
CA MET A 125 -6.58 -0.98 10.72
C MET A 125 -6.40 -1.28 9.23
N GLN A 126 -6.91 -0.42 8.32
CA GLN A 126 -6.59 -0.56 6.89
C GLN A 126 -5.09 -0.40 6.60
N LYS A 127 -4.37 0.47 7.33
CA LYS A 127 -2.90 0.52 7.27
C LYS A 127 -2.28 -0.80 7.72
N VAL A 128 -2.77 -1.40 8.81
CA VAL A 128 -2.29 -2.70 9.33
C VAL A 128 -2.49 -3.81 8.30
N PHE A 129 -3.66 -3.91 7.66
CA PHE A 129 -3.89 -4.94 6.63
C PHE A 129 -3.03 -4.71 5.40
N TYR A 130 -2.78 -3.45 5.01
CA TYR A 130 -1.85 -3.13 3.93
C TYR A 130 -0.41 -3.54 4.28
N THR A 131 0.06 -3.27 5.50
CA THR A 131 1.41 -3.69 5.92
C THR A 131 1.52 -5.19 6.18
N SER A 132 0.41 -5.88 6.47
CA SER A 132 0.35 -7.35 6.55
C SER A 132 0.44 -7.97 5.15
N MET A 133 -0.30 -7.47 4.17
CA MET A 133 -0.12 -7.90 2.77
C MET A 133 1.33 -7.71 2.29
N LYS A 134 2.00 -6.63 2.69
CA LYS A 134 3.42 -6.41 2.37
C LYS A 134 4.37 -7.35 3.11
N HIS A 135 3.99 -7.81 4.30
CA HIS A 135 4.72 -8.83 5.04
C HIS A 135 4.71 -10.13 4.25
N GLU A 136 3.54 -10.56 3.78
CA GLU A 136 3.46 -11.81 3.02
C GLU A 136 4.24 -11.73 1.72
N PHE A 137 4.30 -10.56 1.07
CA PHE A 137 5.19 -10.36 -0.09
C PHE A 137 6.69 -10.47 0.26
N THR A 138 7.07 -10.19 1.50
CA THR A 138 8.43 -10.43 2.00
C THR A 138 8.64 -11.90 2.25
N GLU A 139 7.71 -12.57 2.94
CA GLU A 139 7.77 -14.01 3.21
C GLU A 139 7.81 -14.85 1.92
N VAL A 140 7.06 -14.48 0.87
CA VAL A 140 7.18 -15.13 -0.46
C VAL A 140 8.62 -15.06 -0.99
N ALA A 141 9.28 -13.91 -0.83
CA ALA A 141 10.66 -13.75 -1.30
C ALA A 141 11.65 -14.55 -0.45
N GLU A 142 11.42 -14.66 0.85
CA GLU A 142 12.26 -15.44 1.78
C GLU A 142 12.09 -16.95 1.59
N ASN A 143 10.86 -17.39 1.31
CA ASN A 143 10.48 -18.78 1.07
C ASN A 143 10.56 -19.17 -0.42
N TRP A 144 11.16 -18.32 -1.27
CA TRP A 144 11.25 -18.58 -2.70
C TRP A 144 11.92 -19.94 -2.99
N GLY A 145 11.25 -20.77 -3.80
CA GLY A 145 11.64 -22.16 -4.05
C GLY A 145 10.86 -23.19 -3.23
N ASN A 146 10.17 -22.79 -2.16
CA ASN A 146 9.14 -23.59 -1.51
C ASN A 146 7.75 -23.20 -2.04
N LYS A 147 7.28 -23.91 -3.08
CA LYS A 147 6.01 -23.58 -3.73
C LYS A 147 4.78 -23.73 -2.83
N GLU A 148 4.83 -24.54 -1.78
CA GLU A 148 3.70 -24.70 -0.86
C GLU A 148 3.56 -23.43 0.00
N GLU A 149 4.62 -23.07 0.72
CA GLU A 149 4.69 -21.84 1.53
C GLU A 149 4.43 -20.60 0.67
N VAL A 150 5.09 -20.45 -0.48
CA VAL A 150 4.89 -19.29 -1.36
C VAL A 150 3.43 -19.11 -1.80
N ASN A 151 2.70 -20.20 -2.08
CA ASN A 151 1.30 -20.09 -2.47
C ASN A 151 0.41 -19.76 -1.27
N GLU A 152 0.73 -20.27 -0.08
CA GLU A 152 0.05 -19.93 1.17
C GLU A 152 0.16 -18.41 1.43
N GLU A 153 1.37 -17.87 1.38
CA GLU A 153 1.63 -16.42 1.57
C GLU A 153 0.90 -15.54 0.53
N ILE A 154 0.80 -15.99 -0.73
CA ILE A 154 0.04 -15.26 -1.75
C ILE A 154 -1.46 -15.27 -1.44
N GLU A 155 -2.00 -16.38 -0.94
CA GLU A 155 -3.42 -16.44 -0.54
C GLU A 155 -3.67 -15.58 0.70
N GLU A 156 -2.80 -15.60 1.71
CA GLU A 156 -2.90 -14.73 2.89
C GLU A 156 -2.84 -13.24 2.50
N ALA A 157 -1.96 -12.86 1.58
CA ALA A 157 -1.91 -11.51 1.02
C ALA A 157 -3.25 -11.10 0.37
N LYS A 158 -3.92 -12.02 -0.32
CA LYS A 158 -5.24 -11.77 -0.92
C LYS A 158 -6.34 -11.65 0.13
N GLU A 159 -6.28 -12.42 1.22
CA GLU A 159 -7.22 -12.30 2.34
C GLU A 159 -7.13 -10.91 2.98
N PHE A 160 -5.93 -10.39 3.21
CA PHE A 160 -5.75 -9.00 3.66
C PHE A 160 -6.24 -7.99 2.62
N TYR A 161 -5.98 -8.23 1.33
CA TYR A 161 -6.48 -7.36 0.27
C TYR A 161 -8.01 -7.33 0.21
N ALA A 162 -8.70 -8.44 0.44
CA ALA A 162 -10.17 -8.50 0.43
C ALA A 162 -10.80 -7.53 1.44
N ILE A 163 -10.12 -7.25 2.55
CA ILE A 163 -10.55 -6.24 3.54
C ILE A 163 -10.39 -4.81 3.00
N LEU A 164 -9.37 -4.57 2.16
CA LEU A 164 -9.06 -3.28 1.55
C LEU A 164 -9.84 -3.00 0.26
N GLU A 165 -10.29 -4.04 -0.44
CA GLU A 165 -10.97 -3.95 -1.74
C GLU A 165 -12.16 -2.97 -1.73
N PRO A 166 -13.04 -2.90 -0.71
CA PRO A 166 -14.12 -1.90 -0.67
C PRO A 166 -13.62 -0.46 -0.67
N THR A 167 -12.46 -0.19 -0.06
CA THR A 167 -11.83 1.14 -0.11
C THR A 167 -11.29 1.43 -1.51
N VAL A 168 -10.68 0.44 -2.18
CA VAL A 168 -10.24 0.55 -3.57
C VAL A 168 -11.43 0.83 -4.50
N GLU A 169 -12.52 0.08 -4.36
CA GLU A 169 -13.74 0.24 -5.14
C GLU A 169 -14.33 1.65 -5.01
N LYS A 170 -14.42 2.16 -3.77
CA LYS A 170 -14.88 3.52 -3.50
C LYS A 170 -14.04 4.57 -4.22
N ARG A 171 -12.72 4.35 -4.35
CA ARG A 171 -11.83 5.29 -5.06
C ARG A 171 -11.88 5.12 -6.56
N ASP A 172 -11.98 3.89 -7.07
CA ASP A 172 -12.25 3.63 -8.49
C ASP A 172 -13.50 4.34 -8.97
N GLN A 173 -14.59 4.24 -8.21
CA GLN A 173 -15.84 4.94 -8.54
C GLN A 173 -15.69 6.47 -8.46
N ALA A 174 -14.96 6.99 -7.48
CA ALA A 174 -14.82 8.44 -7.28
C ALA A 174 -13.92 9.11 -8.34
N TYR A 175 -12.92 8.40 -8.87
CA TYR A 175 -11.92 8.93 -9.80
C TYR A 175 -11.98 8.34 -11.21
N ASP A 176 -12.94 7.44 -11.49
CA ASP A 176 -13.05 6.71 -12.76
C ASP A 176 -11.75 5.95 -13.11
N THR A 177 -11.19 5.28 -12.09
CA THR A 177 -9.96 4.47 -12.22
C THR A 177 -10.29 2.97 -12.33
N LYS A 178 -9.24 2.15 -12.49
CA LYS A 178 -9.33 0.69 -12.63
C LYS A 178 -8.31 0.00 -11.73
N MET A 179 -8.23 0.43 -10.48
CA MET A 179 -7.29 -0.06 -9.49
C MET A 179 -7.59 -1.50 -9.08
N ILE A 180 -8.87 -1.90 -8.99
CA ILE A 180 -9.23 -3.31 -8.76
C ILE A 180 -8.67 -4.20 -9.87
N ASP A 181 -8.88 -3.84 -11.14
CA ASP A 181 -8.34 -4.57 -12.29
C ASP A 181 -6.80 -4.66 -12.24
N ALA A 182 -6.14 -3.57 -11.83
CA ALA A 182 -4.69 -3.51 -11.72
C ALA A 182 -4.15 -4.41 -10.59
N ILE A 183 -4.79 -4.41 -9.42
CA ILE A 183 -4.40 -5.26 -8.29
C ILE A 183 -4.62 -6.73 -8.62
N ASN A 184 -5.79 -7.09 -9.16
CA ASN A 184 -6.07 -8.47 -9.59
C ASN A 184 -5.09 -8.95 -10.67
N GLY A 185 -4.73 -8.06 -11.61
CA GLY A 185 -3.68 -8.32 -12.59
C GLY A 185 -2.30 -8.52 -11.96
N GLY A 186 -1.97 -7.75 -10.92
CA GLY A 186 -0.73 -7.91 -10.14
C GLY A 186 -0.66 -9.26 -9.43
N PHE A 187 -1.72 -9.67 -8.74
CA PHE A 187 -1.81 -11.01 -8.13
C PHE A 187 -1.70 -12.12 -9.18
N SER A 188 -2.40 -11.99 -10.31
CA SER A 188 -2.32 -12.98 -11.39
C SER A 188 -0.89 -13.11 -11.95
N GLU A 189 -0.16 -12.00 -12.07
CA GLU A 189 1.24 -12.02 -12.52
C GLU A 189 2.17 -12.66 -11.47
N MET A 190 1.92 -12.43 -10.18
CA MET A 190 2.66 -13.07 -9.09
C MET A 190 2.47 -14.59 -9.08
N GLU A 191 1.23 -15.08 -9.17
CA GLU A 191 0.94 -16.52 -9.23
C GLU A 191 1.61 -17.18 -10.44
N LYS A 192 1.49 -16.55 -11.62
CA LYS A 192 2.14 -17.02 -12.83
C LYS A 192 3.66 -17.06 -12.68
N ALA A 193 4.24 -16.04 -12.05
CA ALA A 193 5.68 -15.99 -11.80
C ALA A 193 6.16 -17.14 -10.89
N VAL A 194 5.37 -17.53 -9.89
CA VAL A 194 5.65 -18.69 -9.03
C VAL A 194 5.56 -20.01 -9.81
N GLU A 195 4.58 -20.14 -10.72
CA GLU A 195 4.48 -21.30 -11.61
C GLU A 195 5.72 -21.42 -12.51
N GLU A 196 6.17 -20.30 -13.06
CA GLU A 196 7.27 -20.18 -14.02
C GLU A 196 8.68 -20.10 -13.37
N ASP A 197 8.77 -20.09 -12.02
CA ASP A 197 10.03 -19.87 -11.27
C ASP A 197 10.75 -18.58 -11.69
N ASN A 198 9.96 -17.51 -11.85
CA ASN A 198 10.39 -16.19 -12.32
C ASN A 198 10.33 -15.16 -11.19
N GLU A 199 11.35 -15.14 -10.32
CA GLU A 199 11.40 -14.25 -9.16
C GLU A 199 11.26 -12.77 -9.55
N LEU A 200 11.92 -12.31 -10.60
CA LEU A 200 11.75 -10.94 -11.10
C LEU A 200 10.29 -10.66 -11.50
N GLY A 201 9.60 -11.61 -12.15
CA GLY A 201 8.18 -11.49 -12.47
C GLY A 201 7.33 -11.26 -11.22
N PHE A 202 7.58 -12.03 -10.15
CA PHE A 202 6.92 -11.86 -8.87
C PHE A 202 7.21 -10.47 -8.27
N GLN A 203 8.48 -10.07 -8.24
CA GLN A 203 8.89 -8.75 -7.73
C GLN A 203 8.25 -7.60 -8.53
N LEU A 204 8.01 -7.74 -9.83
CA LEU A 204 7.30 -6.72 -10.59
C LEU A 204 5.79 -6.73 -10.32
N GLY A 205 5.18 -7.91 -10.20
CA GLY A 205 3.77 -8.09 -9.85
C GLY A 205 3.42 -7.47 -8.50
N LYS A 206 4.25 -7.71 -7.46
CA LYS A 206 4.04 -7.14 -6.12
C LYS A 206 4.06 -5.62 -6.12
N GLN A 207 4.93 -4.99 -6.93
CA GLN A 207 5.00 -3.52 -7.01
C GLN A 207 3.72 -2.93 -7.60
N VAL A 208 3.11 -3.62 -8.59
CA VAL A 208 1.81 -3.18 -9.14
C VAL A 208 0.74 -3.19 -8.04
N VAL A 209 0.69 -4.22 -7.20
CA VAL A 209 -0.26 -4.28 -6.08
C VAL A 209 0.05 -3.19 -5.04
N ASP A 210 1.29 -3.13 -4.55
CA ASP A 210 1.77 -2.19 -3.53
C ASP A 210 1.46 -0.73 -3.91
N LYS A 211 1.95 -0.27 -5.07
CA LYS A 211 1.79 1.12 -5.47
C LYS A 211 0.35 1.47 -5.87
N THR A 212 -0.46 0.50 -6.28
CA THR A 212 -1.89 0.73 -6.54
C THR A 212 -2.67 0.93 -5.24
N LEU A 213 -2.31 0.22 -4.16
CA LEU A 213 -2.87 0.50 -2.83
C LEU A 213 -2.38 1.84 -2.29
N MET A 214 -1.10 2.21 -2.49
CA MET A 214 -0.62 3.56 -2.19
C MET A 214 -1.43 4.63 -2.94
N LYS A 215 -1.74 4.40 -4.21
CA LYS A 215 -2.63 5.27 -4.99
C LYS A 215 -4.01 5.38 -4.37
N THR A 216 -4.58 4.27 -3.90
CA THR A 216 -5.87 4.27 -3.19
C THR A 216 -5.82 5.19 -1.97
N PHE A 217 -4.77 5.11 -1.15
CA PHE A 217 -4.61 5.96 0.04
C PHE A 217 -4.36 7.42 -0.32
N TYR A 218 -3.60 7.70 -1.38
CA TYR A 218 -3.39 9.06 -1.87
C TYR A 218 -4.70 9.69 -2.36
N LEU A 219 -5.45 8.95 -3.18
CA LEU A 219 -6.77 9.36 -3.67
C LEU A 219 -7.77 9.57 -2.52
N ALA A 220 -7.62 8.82 -1.42
CA ALA A 220 -8.41 9.03 -0.23
C ALA A 220 -7.98 10.30 0.52
N ALA A 221 -6.69 10.49 0.80
CA ALA A 221 -6.21 11.57 1.65
C ALA A 221 -6.20 12.93 0.95
N GLY A 222 -5.48 13.05 -0.18
CA GLY A 222 -5.04 14.34 -0.70
C GLY A 222 -5.35 14.65 -2.16
N ALA A 223 -5.86 13.70 -2.96
CA ALA A 223 -6.17 13.99 -4.36
C ALA A 223 -7.44 14.82 -4.52
N LEU A 224 -7.43 15.79 -5.43
CA LEU A 224 -8.62 16.61 -5.73
C LEU A 224 -9.53 15.95 -6.77
N PRO A 225 -10.86 16.14 -6.70
CA PRO A 225 -11.61 16.88 -5.67
C PRO A 225 -12.15 16.00 -4.53
N ASN A 226 -11.93 14.68 -4.53
CA ASN A 226 -12.64 13.76 -3.64
C ASN A 226 -11.86 13.33 -2.37
N GLY A 227 -10.64 13.84 -2.18
CA GLY A 227 -9.79 13.54 -1.04
C GLY A 227 -10.29 14.18 0.26
N TYR A 228 -9.90 13.61 1.40
CA TYR A 228 -10.33 14.06 2.73
C TYR A 228 -9.84 15.44 3.11
N ALA A 229 -8.71 15.92 2.55
CA ALA A 229 -8.34 17.33 2.69
C ALA A 229 -9.45 18.27 2.16
N MET A 230 -9.96 17.98 0.95
CA MET A 230 -11.04 18.76 0.34
C MET A 230 -12.34 18.60 1.13
N LYS A 231 -12.72 17.37 1.52
CA LYS A 231 -13.94 17.13 2.28
C LYS A 231 -13.95 17.81 3.64
N ALA A 232 -12.85 17.74 4.38
CA ALA A 232 -12.72 18.42 5.66
C ALA A 232 -12.84 19.95 5.49
N SER A 233 -12.17 20.52 4.49
CA SER A 233 -12.27 21.95 4.17
C SER A 233 -13.69 22.38 3.77
N GLU A 234 -14.41 21.60 2.96
CA GLU A 234 -15.79 21.91 2.58
C GLU A 234 -16.77 21.76 3.76
N GLU A 235 -16.68 20.66 4.52
CA GLU A 235 -17.52 20.44 5.70
C GLU A 235 -17.28 21.53 6.76
N ALA A 236 -16.03 21.98 6.94
CA ALA A 236 -15.69 23.01 7.92
C ALA A 236 -16.35 24.37 7.65
N LYS A 237 -16.82 24.63 6.41
CA LYS A 237 -17.60 25.84 6.08
C LYS A 237 -19.00 25.80 6.65
N GLU A 238 -19.55 24.59 6.84
CA GLU A 238 -20.90 24.36 7.34
C GLU A 238 -20.90 23.95 8.82
N ASN A 239 -19.99 23.05 9.21
CA ASN A 239 -19.87 22.49 10.55
C ASN A 239 -18.41 22.07 10.85
N ALA A 240 -17.68 22.92 11.57
CA ALA A 240 -16.29 22.67 11.94
C ALA A 240 -16.13 21.45 12.87
N GLU A 241 -17.09 21.19 13.77
CA GLU A 241 -17.05 20.01 14.63
C GLU A 241 -17.18 18.71 13.82
N ALA A 242 -18.11 18.64 12.87
CA ALA A 242 -18.27 17.47 12.00
C ALA A 242 -17.07 17.26 11.06
N ALA A 243 -16.46 18.36 10.58
CA ALA A 243 -15.29 18.32 9.72
C ALA A 243 -14.07 17.62 10.36
N LYS A 244 -13.98 17.56 11.69
CA LYS A 244 -12.92 16.83 12.39
C LYS A 244 -12.91 15.34 12.08
N ALA A 245 -14.08 14.74 11.80
CA ALA A 245 -14.13 13.34 11.39
C ALA A 245 -13.47 13.13 10.02
N GLU A 246 -13.69 14.06 9.08
CA GLU A 246 -13.06 14.03 7.75
C GLU A 246 -11.55 14.31 7.84
N GLN A 247 -11.12 15.24 8.72
CA GLN A 247 -9.71 15.50 9.01
C GLN A 247 -9.02 14.25 9.57
N ALA A 248 -9.65 13.56 10.54
CA ALA A 248 -9.14 12.34 11.12
C ALA A 248 -9.04 11.19 10.11
N GLU A 249 -10.03 11.06 9.23
CA GLU A 249 -9.99 10.08 8.15
C GLU A 249 -8.85 10.37 7.16
N GLY A 250 -8.63 11.65 6.82
CA GLY A 250 -7.50 12.09 6.00
C GLY A 250 -6.14 11.83 6.65
N TRP A 251 -6.00 12.17 7.93
CA TRP A 251 -4.80 11.89 8.72
C TRP A 251 -4.46 10.39 8.74
N ALA A 252 -5.45 9.55 9.03
CA ALA A 252 -5.24 8.12 9.19
C ALA A 252 -4.90 7.43 7.85
N PHE A 253 -5.52 7.85 6.74
CA PHE A 253 -5.09 7.38 5.41
C PHE A 253 -3.68 7.86 5.04
N TYR A 254 -3.32 9.09 5.40
CA TYR A 254 -1.97 9.60 5.20
C TYR A 254 -0.91 8.77 5.93
N GLN A 255 -1.24 8.16 7.09
CA GLN A 255 -0.31 7.29 7.82
C GLN A 255 0.17 6.08 7.00
N SER A 256 -0.58 5.62 5.99
CA SER A 256 -0.15 4.55 5.07
C SER A 256 0.90 5.01 4.05
N LEU A 257 1.09 6.32 3.91
CA LEU A 257 1.97 6.97 2.94
C LEU A 257 3.15 7.69 3.60
N ASP A 258 3.03 8.03 4.88
CA ASP A 258 3.98 8.90 5.60
C ASP A 258 5.42 8.38 5.54
N SER A 259 5.67 7.08 5.73
CA SER A 259 7.04 6.53 5.70
C SER A 259 7.73 6.69 4.34
N TYR A 260 6.98 6.57 3.24
CA TYR A 260 7.52 6.79 1.90
C TYR A 260 7.84 8.26 1.66
N LEU A 261 6.95 9.15 2.09
CA LEU A 261 7.12 10.59 1.92
C LEU A 261 8.20 11.14 2.85
N SER A 262 8.24 10.76 4.13
CA SER A 262 9.23 11.25 5.08
C SER A 262 10.65 10.80 4.74
N GLY A 263 10.81 9.60 4.16
CA GLY A 263 12.11 9.09 3.69
C GLY A 263 12.67 9.82 2.47
N ASN A 264 11.82 10.33 1.57
CA ASN A 264 12.24 10.86 0.26
C ASN A 264 11.93 12.36 0.06
N ALA A 265 10.96 12.87 0.78
CA ALA A 265 10.38 14.21 0.66
C ALA A 265 9.94 14.73 2.05
N PRO A 266 10.86 14.84 3.03
CA PRO A 266 10.52 15.13 4.43
C PRO A 266 9.80 16.47 4.62
N GLU A 267 10.10 17.48 3.80
CA GLU A 267 9.41 18.77 3.85
C GLU A 267 7.93 18.66 3.43
N GLU A 268 7.65 17.86 2.40
CA GLU A 268 6.27 17.57 1.99
C GLU A 268 5.53 16.73 3.02
N ALA A 269 6.19 15.72 3.60
CA ALA A 269 5.61 14.89 4.65
C ALA A 269 5.22 15.72 5.89
N GLU A 270 6.14 16.55 6.40
CA GLU A 270 5.87 17.43 7.53
C GLU A 270 4.71 18.39 7.25
N MET A 271 4.67 18.94 6.03
CA MET A 271 3.59 19.83 5.60
C MET A 271 2.24 19.13 5.61
N ILE A 272 2.14 17.93 5.01
CA ILE A 272 0.88 17.16 4.95
C ILE A 272 0.44 16.76 6.35
N ASN A 273 1.36 16.25 7.16
CA ASN A 273 1.06 15.84 8.54
C ASN A 273 0.53 17.02 9.36
N LYS A 274 1.15 18.20 9.22
CA LYS A 274 0.69 19.42 9.90
C LYS A 274 -0.74 19.83 9.50
N GLN A 275 -1.12 19.66 8.24
CA GLN A 275 -2.48 19.98 7.78
C GLN A 275 -3.51 19.01 8.39
N PHE A 276 -3.16 17.75 8.53
CA PHE A 276 -4.06 16.71 9.03
C PHE A 276 -4.05 16.51 10.55
N ASP A 277 -3.02 16.98 11.26
CA ASP A 277 -2.92 16.87 12.73
C ASP A 277 -4.23 17.31 13.41
N LEU A 278 -4.78 16.49 14.29
CA LEU A 278 -6.07 16.76 14.95
C LEU A 278 -6.06 17.99 15.87
N GLN A 279 -4.88 18.52 16.19
CA GLN A 279 -4.69 19.79 16.90
C GLN A 279 -4.72 21.00 15.96
N THR A 280 -4.52 20.80 14.66
CA THR A 280 -4.67 21.84 13.64
C THR A 280 -6.15 22.20 13.50
N ASP A 281 -6.42 23.50 13.45
CA ASP A 281 -7.76 24.01 13.19
C ASP A 281 -8.25 23.52 11.83
N VAL A 282 -9.29 22.69 11.83
CA VAL A 282 -9.85 22.10 10.61
C VAL A 282 -10.30 23.13 9.59
N THR A 283 -10.67 24.34 10.02
CA THR A 283 -11.06 25.45 9.14
C THR A 283 -9.87 26.07 8.39
N SER A 284 -8.65 25.71 8.78
CA SER A 284 -7.39 26.17 8.19
C SER A 284 -6.76 25.17 7.22
N ILE A 285 -7.36 23.98 7.05
CA ILE A 285 -6.90 22.99 6.08
C ILE A 285 -6.93 23.60 4.68
N ASP A 286 -5.81 23.51 3.98
CA ASP A 286 -5.67 23.94 2.58
C ASP A 286 -5.57 22.71 1.66
N PRO A 287 -6.66 22.31 0.99
CA PRO A 287 -6.68 21.11 0.16
C PRO A 287 -5.74 21.18 -1.03
N GLU A 288 -5.58 22.37 -1.64
CA GLU A 288 -4.68 22.56 -2.78
C GLU A 288 -3.23 22.42 -2.32
N ALA A 289 -2.89 23.02 -1.18
CA ALA A 289 -1.55 22.90 -0.64
C ALA A 289 -1.22 21.44 -0.27
N VAL A 290 -2.15 20.69 0.35
CA VAL A 290 -1.98 19.26 0.65
C VAL A 290 -1.78 18.45 -0.63
N ASN A 291 -2.64 18.63 -1.63
CA ASN A 291 -2.52 17.97 -2.93
C ASN A 291 -1.17 18.26 -3.61
N HIS A 292 -0.77 19.52 -3.65
CA HIS A 292 0.52 19.94 -4.20
C HIS A 292 1.70 19.34 -3.45
N ALA A 293 1.63 19.20 -2.12
CA ALA A 293 2.66 18.52 -1.34
C ALA A 293 2.78 17.03 -1.71
N PHE A 294 1.66 16.32 -1.88
CA PHE A 294 1.69 14.95 -2.39
C PHE A 294 2.30 14.86 -3.79
N ILE A 295 1.89 15.74 -4.72
CA ILE A 295 2.43 15.76 -6.09
C ILE A 295 3.94 15.95 -6.08
N ARG A 296 4.46 16.91 -5.31
CA ARG A 296 5.90 17.13 -5.18
C ARG A 296 6.59 15.92 -4.56
N GLY A 297 6.03 15.36 -3.48
CA GLY A 297 6.60 14.23 -2.77
C GLY A 297 6.72 12.99 -3.67
N PHE A 298 5.63 12.59 -4.31
CA PHE A 298 5.63 11.44 -5.23
C PHE A 298 6.45 11.67 -6.50
N SER A 299 6.54 12.90 -7.00
CA SER A 299 7.46 13.23 -8.10
C SER A 299 8.93 13.09 -7.68
N LYS A 300 9.30 13.52 -6.46
CA LYS A 300 10.64 13.33 -5.90
C LYS A 300 10.97 11.86 -5.70
N ILE A 301 10.03 11.07 -5.17
CA ILE A 301 10.18 9.62 -5.05
C ILE A 301 10.39 9.01 -6.44
N ALA A 302 9.55 9.31 -7.43
CA ALA A 302 9.72 8.80 -8.78
C ALA A 302 11.10 9.13 -9.37
N ILE A 303 11.59 10.36 -9.17
CA ILE A 303 12.95 10.76 -9.59
C ILE A 303 14.00 9.85 -8.93
N HIS A 304 13.90 9.63 -7.61
CA HIS A 304 14.81 8.79 -6.85
C HIS A 304 14.82 7.34 -7.36
N GLU A 305 13.64 6.76 -7.63
CA GLU A 305 13.51 5.41 -8.18
C GLU A 305 14.24 5.26 -9.53
N TYR A 306 14.14 6.26 -10.41
CA TYR A 306 14.89 6.26 -11.67
C TYR A 306 16.41 6.47 -11.48
N GLU A 307 16.84 7.19 -10.45
CA GLU A 307 18.26 7.29 -10.07
C GLU A 307 18.77 5.91 -9.65
N GLU A 308 18.08 5.29 -8.70
CA GLU A 308 18.40 3.96 -8.17
C GLU A 308 18.38 2.90 -9.27
N SER A 309 17.45 2.97 -10.21
CA SER A 309 17.41 2.09 -11.37
C SER A 309 18.69 2.16 -12.21
N GLY A 310 19.22 3.37 -12.42
CA GLY A 310 20.50 3.55 -13.11
C GLY A 310 21.72 3.12 -12.27
N GLU A 311 21.66 3.25 -10.95
CA GLU A 311 22.73 2.79 -10.05
C GLU A 311 22.86 1.27 -10.01
N ASN A 312 21.74 0.55 -10.11
CA ASN A 312 21.68 -0.91 -10.11
C ASN A 312 21.69 -1.51 -11.53
N TRP A 313 22.23 -0.79 -12.52
CA TRP A 313 22.19 -1.21 -13.91
C TRP A 313 22.78 -2.61 -14.13
N GLY A 314 22.01 -3.47 -14.80
CA GLY A 314 22.40 -4.85 -15.08
C GLY A 314 21.94 -5.86 -14.01
N GLU A 315 21.31 -5.37 -12.94
CA GLU A 315 20.68 -6.19 -11.91
C GLU A 315 19.15 -6.11 -12.02
N ASP A 316 18.46 -7.12 -11.51
CA ASP A 316 16.99 -7.17 -11.47
C ASP A 316 16.39 -5.96 -10.76
N LYS A 317 17.11 -5.46 -9.74
CA LYS A 317 16.77 -4.25 -9.01
C LYS A 317 16.60 -3.03 -9.90
N ALA A 318 17.34 -2.90 -11.01
CA ALA A 318 17.12 -1.80 -11.95
C ALA A 318 15.72 -1.85 -12.58
N ALA A 319 15.24 -3.03 -12.96
CA ALA A 319 13.90 -3.17 -13.53
C ALA A 319 12.81 -2.91 -12.48
N ILE A 320 13.05 -3.32 -11.23
CA ILE A 320 12.14 -3.11 -10.11
C ILE A 320 11.95 -1.61 -9.85
N THR A 321 13.03 -0.87 -9.57
CA THR A 321 12.94 0.57 -9.29
C THR A 321 12.53 1.38 -10.52
N GLY A 322 12.91 0.95 -11.72
CA GLY A 322 12.39 1.53 -12.96
C GLY A 322 10.86 1.41 -13.09
N LEU A 323 10.28 0.28 -12.65
CA LEU A 323 8.82 0.12 -12.57
C LEU A 323 8.22 0.94 -11.42
N GLU A 324 8.86 0.98 -10.24
CA GLU A 324 8.39 1.79 -9.12
C GLU A 324 8.27 3.27 -9.51
N GLY A 325 9.29 3.83 -10.19
CA GLY A 325 9.24 5.19 -10.72
C GLY A 325 8.07 5.43 -11.68
N ALA A 326 7.74 4.47 -12.54
CA ALA A 326 6.58 4.54 -13.42
C ALA A 326 5.24 4.48 -12.65
N LEU A 327 5.17 3.67 -11.60
CA LEU A 327 3.98 3.53 -10.76
C LEU A 327 3.74 4.78 -9.89
N PHE A 328 4.79 5.44 -9.40
CA PHE A 328 4.67 6.72 -8.72
C PHE A 328 4.19 7.84 -9.65
N ILE A 329 4.56 7.80 -10.94
CA ILE A 329 3.96 8.68 -11.96
C ILE A 329 2.46 8.38 -12.13
N ASP A 330 2.08 7.11 -12.24
CA ASP A 330 0.67 6.72 -12.39
C ASP A 330 -0.17 7.10 -11.15
N LEU A 331 0.43 7.02 -9.96
CA LEU A 331 -0.20 7.37 -8.68
C LEU A 331 -0.79 8.78 -8.71
N ILE A 332 -0.04 9.75 -9.25
CA ILE A 332 -0.46 11.17 -9.38
C ILE A 332 -0.89 11.55 -10.81
N SER A 333 -1.28 10.57 -11.62
CA SER A 333 -1.58 10.78 -13.05
C SER A 333 -2.65 11.84 -13.33
N SER A 334 -3.74 11.87 -12.56
CA SER A 334 -4.79 12.89 -12.67
C SER A 334 -4.24 14.31 -12.47
N ASP A 335 -3.33 14.46 -11.51
CA ASP A 335 -2.76 15.74 -11.14
C ASP A 335 -1.71 16.19 -12.14
N ILE A 336 -0.87 15.28 -12.65
CA ILE A 336 0.05 15.59 -13.76
C ILE A 336 -0.75 16.05 -14.98
N LYS A 337 -1.86 15.39 -15.33
CA LYS A 337 -2.73 15.82 -16.44
C LYS A 337 -3.30 17.22 -16.20
N SER A 338 -3.72 17.52 -14.97
CA SER A 338 -4.21 18.85 -14.60
C SER A 338 -3.13 19.93 -14.73
N LEU A 339 -1.91 19.67 -14.23
CA LEU A 339 -0.81 20.64 -14.19
C LEU A 339 -0.07 20.80 -15.52
N MET A 340 0.11 19.71 -16.25
CA MET A 340 0.97 19.61 -17.45
C MET A 340 0.20 19.43 -18.74
N GLY A 341 -1.05 18.96 -18.67
CA GLY A 341 -1.86 18.57 -19.83
C GLY A 341 -1.76 17.07 -20.16
N GLU A 342 -2.80 16.55 -20.81
CA GLU A 342 -2.90 15.13 -21.19
C GLU A 342 -1.71 14.68 -22.06
N ASP A 343 -1.31 15.48 -23.06
CA ASP A 343 -0.21 15.13 -23.98
C ASP A 343 1.13 14.96 -23.24
N ALA A 344 1.39 15.81 -22.24
CA ALA A 344 2.60 15.73 -21.43
C ALA A 344 2.59 14.48 -20.55
N TYR A 345 1.45 14.17 -19.93
CA TYR A 345 1.29 12.92 -19.17
C TYR A 345 1.47 11.68 -20.05
N GLN A 346 0.85 11.64 -21.23
CA GLN A 346 0.95 10.50 -22.14
C GLN A 346 2.40 10.29 -22.62
N SER A 347 3.12 11.37 -22.91
CA SER A 347 4.54 11.30 -23.27
C SER A 347 5.37 10.76 -22.11
N LEU A 348 5.20 11.32 -20.90
CA LEU A 348 5.89 10.85 -19.69
C LEU A 348 5.61 9.38 -19.39
N SER A 349 4.35 8.95 -19.49
CA SER A 349 3.94 7.56 -19.28
C SER A 349 4.55 6.62 -20.34
N SER A 350 4.63 7.06 -21.59
CA SER A 350 5.25 6.30 -22.68
C SER A 350 6.77 6.19 -22.49
N ASP A 351 7.42 7.26 -22.04
CA ASP A 351 8.86 7.27 -21.77
C ASP A 351 9.19 6.36 -20.57
N ALA A 352 8.39 6.41 -19.51
CA ALA A 352 8.49 5.51 -18.36
C ALA A 352 8.39 4.03 -18.76
N GLN A 353 7.41 3.67 -19.61
CA GLN A 353 7.30 2.32 -20.15
C GLN A 353 8.53 1.95 -21.00
N SER A 354 8.93 2.86 -21.90
CA SER A 354 10.08 2.65 -22.78
C SER A 354 11.39 2.50 -22.01
N TYR A 355 11.49 3.13 -20.84
CA TYR A 355 12.63 3.02 -19.94
C TYR A 355 12.71 1.62 -19.33
N LEU A 356 11.60 1.12 -18.79
CA LEU A 356 11.53 -0.23 -18.24
C LEU A 356 11.88 -1.29 -19.31
N GLU A 357 11.40 -1.12 -20.54
CA GLU A 357 11.76 -1.99 -21.67
C GLU A 357 13.25 -1.90 -22.02
N ALA A 358 13.84 -0.70 -21.98
CA ALA A 358 15.27 -0.50 -22.22
C ALA A 358 16.14 -1.15 -21.13
N VAL A 359 15.74 -1.04 -19.85
CA VAL A 359 16.40 -1.71 -18.72
C VAL A 359 16.35 -3.24 -18.91
N LYS A 360 15.17 -3.80 -19.17
CA LYS A 360 14.98 -5.25 -19.38
C LYS A 360 15.76 -5.78 -20.59
N SER A 361 15.89 -4.97 -21.65
CA SER A 361 16.64 -5.33 -22.86
C SER A 361 18.12 -4.94 -22.82
N GLN A 362 18.60 -4.37 -21.71
CA GLN A 362 19.98 -3.91 -21.51
C GLN A 362 20.43 -2.84 -22.52
N ASP A 363 19.51 -2.02 -23.03
CA ASP A 363 19.80 -0.88 -23.88
C ASP A 363 20.13 0.37 -23.04
N LYS A 364 21.40 0.44 -22.62
CA LYS A 364 21.88 1.47 -21.68
C LYS A 364 21.76 2.90 -22.22
N GLU A 365 22.11 3.12 -23.49
CA GLU A 365 22.08 4.46 -24.10
C GLU A 365 20.64 4.99 -24.17
N LYS A 366 19.69 4.14 -24.57
CA LYS A 366 18.27 4.48 -24.57
C LYS A 366 17.76 4.74 -23.16
N ALA A 367 18.10 3.88 -22.20
CA ALA A 367 17.66 4.04 -20.81
C ALA A 367 18.19 5.33 -20.18
N GLU A 368 19.47 5.66 -20.35
CA GLU A 368 20.06 6.92 -19.83
C GLU A 368 19.40 8.17 -20.42
N THR A 369 19.08 8.13 -21.72
CA THR A 369 18.35 9.21 -22.41
C THR A 369 16.96 9.38 -21.80
N LEU A 370 16.17 8.30 -21.76
CA LEU A 370 14.81 8.32 -21.24
C LEU A 370 14.75 8.74 -19.77
N ARG A 371 15.68 8.25 -18.94
CA ARG A 371 15.78 8.66 -17.54
C ARG A 371 15.92 10.18 -17.41
N THR A 372 16.83 10.77 -18.19
CA THR A 372 17.07 12.20 -18.17
C THR A 372 15.81 12.98 -18.56
N ASP A 373 15.11 12.53 -19.60
CA ASP A 373 13.88 13.16 -20.09
C ASP A 373 12.75 13.06 -19.06
N ILE A 374 12.54 11.88 -18.47
CA ILE A 374 11.57 11.63 -17.40
C ILE A 374 11.85 12.54 -16.20
N GLN A 375 13.10 12.59 -15.72
CA GLN A 375 13.48 13.43 -14.59
C GLN A 375 13.28 14.92 -14.87
N ASN A 376 13.55 15.38 -16.10
CA ASN A 376 13.29 16.77 -16.49
C ASN A 376 11.79 17.11 -16.40
N VAL A 377 10.92 16.24 -16.92
CA VAL A 377 9.46 16.45 -16.84
C VAL A 377 8.96 16.40 -15.40
N LEU A 378 9.46 15.47 -14.58
CA LEU A 378 9.10 15.39 -13.16
C LEU A 378 9.56 16.63 -12.37
N ASN A 379 10.73 17.18 -12.66
CA ASN A 379 11.18 18.44 -12.08
C ASN A 379 10.27 19.62 -12.48
N ASP A 380 9.75 19.64 -13.71
CA ASP A 380 8.76 20.62 -14.14
C ASP A 380 7.41 20.45 -13.41
N VAL A 381 6.98 19.21 -13.15
CA VAL A 381 5.80 18.91 -12.32
C VAL A 381 5.99 19.47 -10.91
N VAL A 382 7.14 19.19 -10.26
CA VAL A 382 7.49 19.74 -8.94
C VAL A 382 7.47 21.27 -8.95
N ALA A 383 8.05 21.89 -9.98
CA ALA A 383 8.11 23.35 -10.10
C ALA A 383 6.74 24.00 -10.31
N LYS A 384 5.80 23.31 -10.98
CA LYS A 384 4.42 23.80 -11.13
C LYS A 384 3.58 23.62 -9.88
N ALA A 385 3.75 22.52 -9.15
CA ALA A 385 3.10 22.29 -7.86
C ALA A 385 3.64 23.21 -6.72
N ASN A 386 4.62 24.07 -7.01
CA ASN A 386 5.08 25.14 -6.10
C ASN A 386 4.40 26.49 -6.34
N LYS A 387 3.59 26.61 -7.39
CA LYS A 387 2.85 27.84 -7.75
C LYS A 387 1.39 27.66 -7.38
#